data_AF-A0A7X8M1J3-F1
#
_entry.id   AF-A0A7X8M1J3-F1
#
_cell.length_a   1.000
_cell.length_b   1.000
_cell.length_c   1.000
_cell.angle_alpha   90.00
_cell.angle_beta   90.00
_cell.angle_gamma   90.00
#
_symmetry.space_group_name_H-M   'P 1'
#
loop_
_entity.id
_entity.type
_entity.pdbx_description
1 polymer ?
#
loop_
_entity_poly.entity_id
_entity_poly.type
_entity_poly.pdbx_seq_one_letter_code
_entity_poly.pdbx_strand_id
1 'polypeptide(L)'
;MIENVNNELKKYFESKPVISSLLGFDMIILYGCVALMLLNSFVYLGGIISGILFYIFILAVLLCLAKNNFNALMVGLGVKVLIELISFRYGFYWSTLYAVLIYGFFAFMAYKKSMVKK
;
A
#
# COMPACT_ATOMS: atom_id res chain seq x y z
N MET A 1 -18.15 -9.07 4.91
CA MET A 1 -17.07 -9.92 5.47
C MET A 1 -15.76 -9.17 5.68
N ILE A 2 -15.15 -8.56 4.64
CA ILE A 2 -13.91 -7.75 4.79
C ILE A 2 -14.09 -6.57 5.77
N GLU A 3 -15.30 -6.00 5.86
CA GLU A 3 -15.60 -4.91 6.81
C GLU A 3 -15.48 -5.34 8.27
N ASN A 4 -15.82 -6.59 8.61
CA ASN A 4 -15.62 -7.11 9.96
C ASN A 4 -14.12 -7.21 10.26
N VAL A 5 -13.33 -7.65 9.28
CA VAL A 5 -11.86 -7.71 9.40
C VAL A 5 -11.29 -6.30 9.59
N ASN A 6 -11.74 -5.32 8.80
CA ASN A 6 -11.28 -3.94 8.91
C ASN A 6 -11.66 -3.31 10.26
N ASN A 7 -12.85 -3.59 10.77
CA ASN A 7 -13.31 -3.10 12.06
C ASN A 7 -12.53 -3.72 13.23
N GLU A 8 -12.25 -5.02 13.19
CA GLU A 8 -11.40 -5.68 14.18
C GLU A 8 -9.94 -5.18 14.11
N LEU A 9 -9.41 -4.99 12.90
CA LEU A 9 -8.08 -4.41 12.70
C LEU A 9 -7.99 -2.99 13.25
N LYS A 10 -9.05 -2.19 13.07
CA LYS A 10 -9.15 -0.85 13.64
C LYS A 10 -9.13 -0.88 15.17
N LYS A 11 -9.95 -1.73 15.80
CA LYS A 11 -9.94 -1.91 17.27
C LYS A 11 -8.57 -2.34 17.77
N TYR A 12 -7.91 -3.26 17.06
CA TYR A 12 -6.57 -3.72 17.41
C TYR A 12 -5.56 -2.55 17.38
N PHE A 13 -5.58 -1.72 16.34
CA PHE A 13 -4.70 -0.56 16.24
C PHE A 13 -5.02 0.55 17.25
N GLU A 14 -6.30 0.77 17.56
CA GLU A 14 -6.72 1.71 18.61
C GLU A 14 -6.25 1.25 20.00
N SER A 15 -6.15 -0.05 20.25
CA SER A 15 -5.62 -0.60 21.52
C SER A 15 -4.11 -0.39 21.71
N LYS A 16 -3.37 0.02 20.67
CA LYS A 16 -1.92 0.22 20.71
C LYS A 16 -1.58 1.71 20.62
N PRO A 17 -0.88 2.31 21.60
CA PRO A 17 -0.71 3.76 21.69
C PRO A 17 0.03 4.36 20.48
N VAL A 18 1.09 3.68 20.01
CA VAL A 18 1.88 4.15 18.85
C VAL A 18 1.06 4.06 17.56
N ILE A 19 0.42 2.93 17.31
CA ILE A 19 -0.31 2.68 16.04
C ILE A 19 -1.60 3.51 15.97
N SER A 20 -2.25 3.76 17.11
CA SER A 20 -3.43 4.60 17.21
C SER A 20 -3.16 6.02 16.70
N SER A 21 -2.01 6.61 17.05
CA SER A 21 -1.62 7.93 16.53
C SER A 21 -1.41 7.93 15.00
N LEU A 22 -0.89 6.82 14.45
CA LEU A 22 -0.62 6.65 13.02
C LEU A 22 -1.90 6.46 12.19
N LEU A 23 -3.01 6.00 12.78
CA LEU A 23 -4.30 5.89 12.10
C LEU A 23 -4.77 7.23 11.51
N GLY A 24 -4.46 8.35 12.15
CA GLY A 24 -4.81 9.68 11.63
C GLY A 24 -4.12 10.03 10.31
N PHE A 25 -2.97 9.41 10.04
CA PHE A 25 -2.08 9.74 8.95
C PHE A 25 -2.03 8.64 7.87
N ASP A 26 -2.99 7.72 7.86
CA ASP A 26 -3.00 6.52 7.01
C ASP A 26 -2.67 6.82 5.54
N MET A 27 -3.42 7.73 4.91
CA MET A 27 -3.24 8.13 3.51
C MET A 27 -1.90 8.84 3.26
N ILE A 28 -1.46 9.68 4.20
CA ILE A 28 -0.21 10.45 4.08
C ILE A 28 0.99 9.51 4.12
N ILE A 29 0.98 8.54 5.05
CA ILE A 29 2.02 7.53 5.17
C ILE A 29 2.05 6.68 3.89
N LEU A 30 0.89 6.24 3.38
CA LEU A 30 0.84 5.44 2.16
C LEU A 30 1.38 6.21 0.95
N TYR A 31 0.94 7.45 0.75
CA TYR A 31 1.36 8.29 -0.39
C TYR A 31 2.83 8.67 -0.31
N GLY A 32 3.30 9.10 0.85
CA GLY A 32 4.71 9.40 1.07
C GLY A 32 5.58 8.16 0.83
N CYS A 33 5.15 6.99 1.30
CA CYS A 33 5.87 5.74 1.10
C CYS A 33 5.94 5.35 -0.37
N VAL A 34 4.82 5.34 -1.10
CA VAL A 34 4.86 4.94 -2.53
C VAL A 34 5.57 5.97 -3.40
N ALA A 35 5.54 7.26 -3.05
CA ALA A 35 6.34 8.28 -3.72
C ALA A 35 7.85 8.05 -3.53
N LEU A 36 8.28 7.71 -2.31
CA LEU A 36 9.67 7.35 -2.04
C LEU A 36 10.08 6.04 -2.73
N MET A 37 9.19 5.04 -2.77
CA MET A 37 9.43 3.80 -3.52
C MET A 37 9.55 4.05 -5.02
N LEU A 38 8.75 4.95 -5.58
CA LEU A 38 8.84 5.36 -6.98
C LEU A 38 10.16 6.09 -7.23
N LEU A 39 10.55 7.03 -6.37
CA LEU A 39 11.84 7.72 -6.48
C LEU A 39 13.02 6.72 -6.40
N ASN A 40 12.94 5.74 -5.51
CA ASN A 40 13.93 4.67 -5.38
C ASN A 40 14.07 3.80 -6.64
N SER A 41 13.04 3.74 -7.50
CA SER A 41 13.12 3.04 -8.78
C SER A 41 13.96 3.78 -9.83
N PHE A 42 14.16 5.09 -9.67
CA PHE A 42 15.00 5.91 -10.55
C PHE A 42 16.38 6.19 -9.96
N VAL A 43 16.43 6.43 -8.64
CA VAL A 43 17.66 6.73 -7.90
C VAL A 43 17.79 5.67 -6.82
N TYR A 44 18.67 4.69 -7.03
CA TYR A 44 18.86 3.61 -6.07
C TYR A 44 19.30 4.17 -4.71
N LEU A 45 18.40 4.15 -3.72
CA LEU A 45 18.65 4.65 -2.37
C LEU A 45 19.37 3.61 -1.48
N GLY A 46 19.63 2.41 -1.99
CA GLY A 46 20.24 1.31 -1.23
C GLY A 46 19.26 0.22 -0.82
N GLY A 47 19.77 -1.00 -0.65
CA GLY A 47 18.97 -2.18 -0.31
C GLY A 47 18.29 -2.09 1.05
N ILE A 48 18.96 -1.50 2.05
CA ILE A 48 18.40 -1.33 3.41
C ILE A 48 17.19 -0.38 3.36
N ILE A 49 17.32 0.76 2.68
CA ILE A 49 16.24 1.74 2.53
C ILE A 49 15.06 1.11 1.77
N SER A 50 15.33 0.34 0.72
CA SER A 50 14.31 -0.40 -0.02
C SER A 50 13.53 -1.39 0.88
N GLY A 51 14.22 -2.10 1.76
CA GLY A 51 13.60 -3.02 2.72
C GLY A 51 12.72 -2.28 3.74
N ILE A 52 13.21 -1.18 4.32
CA ILE A 52 12.45 -0.36 5.27
C ILE A 52 11.18 0.19 4.61
N LEU A 53 11.29 0.73 3.39
CA LEU A 53 10.14 1.22 2.63
C LEU A 53 9.09 0.14 2.39
N PHE A 54 9.51 -1.11 2.16
CA PHE A 54 8.56 -2.22 2.01
C PHE A 54 7.76 -2.48 3.30
N TYR A 55 8.40 -2.51 4.46
CA TYR A 55 7.68 -2.68 5.74
C TYR A 55 6.75 -1.50 6.04
N ILE A 56 7.19 -0.27 5.77
CA ILE A 56 6.36 0.93 5.92
C ILE A 56 5.15 0.86 4.97
N PHE A 57 5.35 0.41 3.73
CA PHE A 57 4.27 0.23 2.77
C PHE A 57 3.21 -0.76 3.26
N ILE A 58 3.62 -1.93 3.76
CA ILE A 58 2.68 -2.91 4.31
C ILE A 58 1.94 -2.35 5.52
N LEU A 59 2.63 -1.66 6.43
CA LEU A 59 1.98 -0.99 7.57
C LEU A 59 0.97 0.05 7.10
N ALA A 60 1.31 0.87 6.12
CA ALA A 60 0.44 1.89 5.56
C ALA A 60 -0.82 1.28 4.91
N VAL A 61 -0.68 0.17 4.18
CA VAL A 61 -1.81 -0.58 3.62
C VAL A 61 -2.72 -1.07 4.74
N LEU A 62 -2.18 -1.62 5.84
CA LEU A 62 -2.97 -2.05 6.98
C LEU A 62 -3.69 -0.88 7.67
N LEU A 63 -3.03 0.27 7.83
CA LEU A 63 -3.64 1.47 8.39
C LEU A 63 -4.82 1.97 7.53
N CYS A 64 -4.65 2.03 6.20
CA CYS A 64 -5.73 2.41 5.30
C CYS A 64 -6.87 1.39 5.29
N LEU A 65 -6.58 0.09 5.42
CA LEU A 65 -7.62 -0.95 5.59
C LEU A 65 -8.41 -0.75 6.87
N ALA A 66 -7.74 -0.49 7.99
CA ALA A 66 -8.38 -0.22 9.29
C ALA A 66 -9.32 0.99 9.23
N LYS A 67 -9.00 2.00 8.42
CA LYS A 67 -9.88 3.17 8.22
C LYS A 67 -10.82 3.09 7.03
N ASN A 68 -10.90 1.93 6.36
CA ASN A 68 -11.71 1.76 5.15
C ASN A 68 -11.41 2.82 4.06
N ASN A 69 -10.17 3.29 3.99
CA ASN A 69 -9.75 4.32 3.04
C ASN A 69 -9.41 3.69 1.68
N PHE A 70 -10.45 3.19 1.00
CA PHE A 70 -10.30 2.45 -0.25
C PHE A 70 -9.74 3.29 -1.41
N ASN A 71 -9.97 4.62 -1.40
CA ASN A 71 -9.36 5.52 -2.36
C ASN A 71 -7.83 5.58 -2.21
N ALA A 72 -7.34 5.74 -0.97
CA ALA A 72 -5.90 5.73 -0.71
C ALA A 72 -5.27 4.38 -1.08
N LEU A 73 -5.93 3.27 -0.73
CA LEU A 73 -5.49 1.92 -1.11
C LEU A 73 -5.41 1.74 -2.62
N MET A 74 -6.43 2.17 -3.37
CA MET A 74 -6.43 2.10 -4.82
C MET A 74 -5.21 2.83 -5.41
N VAL A 75 -4.98 4.07 -4.99
CA VAL A 75 -3.86 4.87 -5.50
C VAL A 75 -2.51 4.26 -5.08
N GLY A 76 -2.33 3.93 -3.81
CA GLY A 76 -1.06 3.40 -3.29
C GLY A 76 -0.68 2.05 -3.93
N LEU A 77 -1.63 1.13 -4.02
CA LEU A 77 -1.42 -0.17 -4.66
C LEU A 77 -1.23 -0.02 -6.18
N GLY A 78 -1.97 0.89 -6.82
CA GLY A 78 -1.81 1.20 -8.24
C GLY A 78 -0.43 1.77 -8.57
N VAL A 79 0.09 2.70 -7.76
CA VAL A 79 1.46 3.20 -7.91
C VAL A 79 2.47 2.08 -7.72
N LYS A 80 2.25 1.16 -6.77
CA LYS A 80 3.12 0.00 -6.59
C LYS A 80 3.16 -0.88 -7.85
N VAL A 81 2.02 -1.08 -8.52
CA VAL A 81 1.97 -1.79 -9.82
C VAL A 81 2.79 -1.06 -10.88
N LEU A 82 2.67 0.27 -10.97
CA LEU A 82 3.47 1.06 -11.93
C LEU A 82 4.97 0.92 -11.68
N ILE A 83 5.40 0.91 -10.41
CA ILE A 83 6.81 0.69 -10.05
C ILE A 83 7.29 -0.69 -10.55
N GLU A 84 6.51 -1.74 -10.35
CA GLU A 84 6.87 -3.09 -10.82
C GLU A 84 6.85 -3.19 -12.35
N LEU A 85 5.97 -2.44 -13.01
CA LEU A 85 5.96 -2.34 -14.48
C LEU A 85 7.19 -1.61 -15.02
N ILE A 86 7.67 -0.57 -14.32
CA ILE A 86 8.94 0.09 -14.66
C ILE A 86 10.10 -0.92 -14.55
N SER A 87 10.10 -1.77 -13.52
CA SER A 87 11.12 -2.81 -13.34
C SER A 87 11.20 -3.78 -14.51
N PHE A 88 10.09 -4.08 -15.21
CA PHE A 88 10.10 -4.93 -16.41
C PHE A 88 10.99 -4.38 -17.53
N ARG A 89 11.16 -3.06 -17.60
CA ARG A 89 12.06 -2.42 -18.59
C ARG A 89 13.51 -2.84 -18.38
N TYR A 90 13.90 -3.15 -17.15
CA TYR A 90 15.27 -3.52 -16.79
C TYR A 90 15.50 -5.04 -16.78
N GLY A 91 14.44 -5.83 -16.92
CA GLY A 91 14.51 -7.30 -17.01
C GLY A 91 13.17 -7.94 -16.68
N PHE A 92 12.87 -9.07 -17.33
CA PHE A 92 11.69 -9.86 -16.98
C PHE A 92 11.99 -10.77 -15.79
N TYR A 93 11.28 -10.54 -14.68
CA TYR A 93 11.35 -11.36 -13.49
C TYR A 93 9.97 -11.89 -13.15
N TRP A 94 9.89 -13.18 -12.78
CA TRP A 94 8.63 -13.76 -12.34
C TRP A 94 8.07 -13.05 -11.10
N SER A 95 8.94 -12.60 -10.20
CA SER A 95 8.57 -11.84 -9.00
C SER A 95 7.83 -10.54 -9.32
N THR A 96 8.25 -9.79 -10.34
CA THR A 96 7.59 -8.54 -10.74
C THR A 96 6.23 -8.83 -11.38
N LEU A 97 6.11 -9.91 -12.15
CA LEU A 97 4.81 -10.36 -12.69
C LEU A 97 3.81 -10.71 -11.57
N TYR A 98 4.24 -11.50 -10.59
CA TYR A 98 3.38 -11.83 -9.45
C TYR A 98 2.99 -10.58 -8.65
N ALA A 99 3.93 -9.66 -8.44
CA ALA A 99 3.65 -8.41 -7.74
C ALA A 99 2.60 -7.57 -8.51
N VAL A 100 2.73 -7.43 -9.83
CA VAL A 100 1.75 -6.73 -10.67
C VAL A 100 0.36 -7.36 -10.56
N LEU A 101 0.27 -8.69 -10.65
CA LEU A 101 -1.00 -9.40 -10.56
C LEU A 101 -1.65 -9.24 -9.19
N ILE A 102 -0.88 -9.43 -8.12
CA ILE A 102 -1.38 -9.38 -6.74
C ILE A 102 -1.78 -7.95 -6.35
N TYR A 103 -0.86 -6.99 -6.48
CA TYR A 103 -1.15 -5.60 -6.13
C TYR A 103 -2.17 -4.96 -7.08
N GLY A 104 -2.17 -5.35 -8.37
CA GLY A 104 -3.17 -4.90 -9.34
C GLY A 104 -4.55 -5.44 -9.02
N PHE A 105 -4.67 -6.71 -8.64
CA PHE A 105 -5.93 -7.28 -8.16
C PHE A 105 -6.45 -6.52 -6.94
N PHE A 106 -5.59 -6.27 -5.94
CA PHE A 106 -6.02 -5.54 -4.74
C PHE A 106 -6.35 -4.07 -5.04
N ALA A 107 -5.62 -3.40 -5.92
CA ALA A 107 -5.93 -2.05 -6.37
C ALA A 107 -7.29 -2.00 -7.07
N PHE A 108 -7.60 -2.98 -7.92
CA PHE A 108 -8.89 -3.09 -8.60
C PHE A 108 -10.04 -3.36 -7.62
N MET A 109 -9.83 -4.23 -6.63
CA MET A 109 -10.82 -4.48 -5.58
C MET A 109 -11.07 -3.23 -4.73
N ALA A 110 -10.01 -2.46 -4.42
CA ALA A 110 -10.12 -1.19 -3.74
C ALA A 110 -10.88 -0.15 -4.58
N TYR A 111 -10.60 -0.06 -5.89
CA TYR A 111 -11.35 0.78 -6.84
C TYR A 111 -12.84 0.43 -6.88
N LYS A 112 -13.18 -0.85 -7.04
CA LYS A 112 -14.59 -1.26 -7.02
C LYS A 112 -15.28 -0.81 -5.75
N LYS A 113 -14.60 -0.89 -4.61
CA LYS A 113 -15.15 -0.51 -3.31
C LYS A 113 -15.18 1.00 -3.08
N SER A 114 -14.29 1.77 -3.69
CA SER A 114 -14.34 3.24 -3.63
C SER A 114 -15.42 3.83 -4.55
N MET A 115 -15.79 3.11 -5.61
CA MET A 115 -16.85 3.51 -6.55
C MET A 115 -18.26 3.16 -6.07
N VAL A 116 -18.41 2.29 -5.06
CA VAL A 116 -19.70 2.08 -4.40
C VAL A 116 -20.02 3.37 -3.65
N LYS A 117 -20.92 4.18 -4.22
CA LYS A 117 -21.47 5.37 -3.56
C LYS A 117 -22.02 4.93 -2.20
N LYS A 118 -21.55 5.60 -1.13
CA LYS A 118 -22.21 5.57 0.17
C LYS A 118 -23.63 6.12 0.05
#